data_AF-A0A7T1AYW6-F1
#
_entry.id   AF-A0A7T1AYW6-F1
#
_cell.length_a   1.000
_cell.length_b   1.000
_cell.length_c   1.000
_cell.angle_alpha   90.00
_cell.angle_beta   90.00
_cell.angle_gamma   90.00
#
_symmetry.space_group_name_H-M   'P 1'
#
loop_
_entity.id
_entity.type
_entity.pdbx_description
1 polymer ?
#
loop_
_entity_poly.entity_id
_entity_poly.type
_entity_poly.pdbx_seq_one_letter_code
_entity_poly.pdbx_strand_id
1 'polypeptide(L)'
;MNKLLQSLSAIGVSATLVTPNLNAEATDNSIPEIKGAKDTIVKKGNDYNLLNGVHAFDKEDGDLTDKIKVNGYVDTNKEGKYKVEYKVQDSNGAIEKSVRYIEVK
;
A
#
# COMPACT_ATOMS: atom_id res chain seq x y z
N MET A 1 4.93 18.49 -20.29
CA MET A 1 3.66 18.82 -19.62
C MET A 1 3.75 18.21 -18.24
N ASN A 2 3.95 18.93 -17.13
CA ASN A 2 3.34 20.20 -16.71
C ASN A 2 4.33 21.14 -16.02
N LYS A 3 4.10 22.44 -16.22
CA LYS A 3 4.92 23.59 -15.79
C LYS A 3 4.86 23.81 -14.28
N LEU A 4 5.97 24.24 -13.69
CA LEU A 4 5.95 25.29 -12.67
C LEU A 4 7.25 26.12 -12.76
N LEU A 5 7.18 27.27 -13.43
CA LEU A 5 8.16 28.34 -13.30
C LEU A 5 7.78 29.14 -12.06
N GLN A 6 8.65 29.20 -11.07
CA GLN A 6 8.62 30.24 -10.05
C GLN A 6 9.73 31.24 -10.40
N SER A 7 9.34 32.37 -10.98
CA SER A 7 10.23 33.50 -11.23
C SER A 7 10.48 34.24 -9.90
N LEU A 8 11.73 34.27 -9.43
CA LEU A 8 12.17 35.22 -8.41
C LEU A 8 13.22 36.14 -9.02
N SER A 9 12.80 37.36 -9.38
CA SER A 9 13.72 38.47 -9.67
C SER A 9 14.10 39.15 -8.36
N ALA A 10 15.33 38.95 -7.88
CA ALA A 10 15.95 39.85 -6.92
C ALA A 10 17.48 39.70 -6.94
N ILE A 11 18.11 40.68 -7.63
CA ILE A 11 19.22 41.54 -7.20
C ILE A 11 20.41 40.85 -6.51
N GLY A 12 21.58 41.03 -7.13
CA GLY A 12 22.88 40.49 -6.73
C GLY A 12 23.15 40.43 -5.23
N VAL A 13 23.14 39.21 -4.71
CA VAL A 13 23.97 38.78 -3.59
C VAL A 13 24.65 37.53 -4.12
N SER A 14 25.99 37.51 -4.17
CA SER A 14 26.74 36.29 -4.49
C SER A 14 26.56 35.31 -3.34
N ALA A 15 25.44 34.59 -3.34
CA ALA A 15 25.25 33.41 -2.52
C ALA A 15 26.05 32.29 -3.20
N THR A 16 27.15 31.89 -2.59
CA THR A 16 27.82 30.64 -2.92
C THR A 16 26.78 29.53 -2.81
N LEU A 17 26.38 28.97 -3.96
CA LEU A 17 25.53 27.80 -4.01
C LEU A 17 26.32 26.64 -3.41
N VAL A 18 26.17 26.41 -2.11
CA VAL A 18 26.38 25.09 -1.54
C VAL A 18 25.31 24.19 -2.15
N THR A 19 25.62 23.61 -3.30
CA THR A 19 24.83 22.50 -3.85
C THR A 19 24.84 21.40 -2.80
N PRO A 20 23.70 21.06 -2.14
CA PRO A 20 23.67 19.79 -1.44
C PRO A 20 23.90 18.73 -2.51
N ASN A 21 25.00 18.01 -2.41
CA ASN A 21 25.26 16.83 -3.23
C ASN A 21 24.27 15.76 -2.79
N LEU A 22 23.02 15.90 -3.23
CA LEU A 22 22.00 14.87 -3.17
C LEU A 22 22.31 13.90 -4.29
N ASN A 23 23.32 13.06 -4.09
CA ASN A 23 23.45 11.81 -4.80
C ASN A 23 22.33 10.87 -4.29
N ALA A 24 21.08 11.23 -4.62
CA ALA A 24 19.96 10.32 -4.51
C ALA A 24 20.14 9.32 -5.64
N GLU A 25 20.78 8.19 -5.34
CA GLU A 25 20.71 7.04 -6.23
C GLU A 25 19.23 6.67 -6.33
N ALA A 26 18.61 6.99 -7.45
CA ALA A 26 17.26 6.54 -7.75
C ALA A 26 17.36 5.03 -7.97
N THR A 27 17.19 4.26 -6.90
CA THR A 27 16.97 2.82 -7.00
C THR A 27 15.59 2.60 -7.59
N ASP A 28 15.49 1.75 -8.60
CA ASP A 28 14.19 1.28 -9.08
C ASP A 28 13.43 0.66 -7.90
N ASN A 29 12.18 1.10 -7.69
CA ASN A 29 11.30 0.57 -6.65
C ASN A 29 10.01 0.06 -7.28
N SER A 30 9.75 -1.23 -7.15
CA SER A 30 8.52 -1.85 -7.65
C SER A 30 7.36 -1.57 -6.70
N ILE A 31 6.13 -1.80 -7.18
CA ILE A 31 4.96 -1.80 -6.30
C ILE A 31 4.82 -3.21 -5.72
N PRO A 32 4.59 -3.37 -4.40
CA PRO A 32 4.38 -4.67 -3.80
C PRO A 32 3.12 -5.37 -4.35
N GLU A 33 3.10 -6.70 -4.32
CA GLU A 33 1.97 -7.51 -4.79
C GLU A 33 1.25 -8.18 -3.60
N ILE A 34 -0.08 -8.02 -3.49
CA ILE A 34 -0.91 -8.76 -2.52
C ILE A 34 -1.57 -9.97 -3.20
N LYS A 35 -1.37 -11.16 -2.65
CA LYS A 35 -1.95 -12.43 -3.11
C LYS A 35 -2.96 -12.98 -2.09
N GLY A 36 -3.96 -13.72 -2.58
CA GLY A 36 -4.92 -14.45 -1.74
C GLY A 36 -6.10 -13.63 -1.21
N ALA A 37 -6.15 -12.32 -1.45
CA ALA A 37 -7.28 -11.44 -1.11
C ALA A 37 -8.47 -11.58 -2.08
N LYS A 38 -8.84 -12.82 -2.45
CA LYS A 38 -9.96 -13.10 -3.37
C LYS A 38 -11.29 -13.21 -2.63
N ASP A 39 -12.36 -12.78 -3.28
CA ASP A 39 -13.73 -12.89 -2.75
C ASP A 39 -14.05 -14.32 -2.28
N THR A 40 -14.85 -14.41 -1.23
CA THR A 40 -15.15 -15.71 -0.63
C THR A 40 -16.54 -15.74 0.02
N ILE A 41 -16.98 -16.96 0.31
CA ILE A 41 -18.24 -17.24 1.00
C ILE A 41 -17.90 -17.93 2.32
N VAL A 42 -18.48 -17.42 3.41
CA VAL A 42 -18.31 -17.95 4.76
C VAL A 42 -19.66 -18.40 5.28
N LYS A 43 -19.70 -19.58 5.91
CA LYS A 43 -20.92 -20.06 6.56
C LYS A 43 -21.18 -19.28 7.84
N LYS A 44 -22.43 -18.94 8.10
CA LYS A 44 -22.85 -18.26 9.32
C LYS A 44 -22.40 -19.02 10.57
N GLY A 45 -21.84 -18.27 11.51
CA GLY A 45 -21.35 -18.78 12.80
C GLY A 45 -19.97 -19.44 12.73
N ASN A 46 -19.35 -19.57 11.55
CA ASN A 46 -17.99 -20.08 11.45
C ASN A 46 -16.97 -19.02 11.85
N ASP A 47 -15.89 -19.47 12.50
CA ASP A 47 -14.71 -18.64 12.71
C ASP A 47 -14.04 -18.32 11.37
N TYR A 48 -13.59 -17.08 11.24
CA TYR A 48 -13.00 -16.59 10.01
C TYR A 48 -11.86 -15.60 10.26
N ASN A 49 -10.64 -15.98 9.86
CA ASN A 49 -9.47 -15.11 9.93
C ASN A 49 -9.26 -14.37 8.61
N LEU A 50 -9.29 -13.03 8.66
CA LEU A 50 -9.14 -12.15 7.50
C LEU A 50 -7.79 -12.29 6.79
N LEU A 51 -6.73 -12.69 7.49
CA LEU A 51 -5.38 -12.85 6.94
C LEU A 51 -5.12 -14.26 6.39
N ASN A 52 -6.05 -15.21 6.56
CA ASN A 52 -5.79 -16.58 6.14
C ASN A 52 -5.60 -16.65 4.61
N GLY A 53 -4.42 -17.13 4.20
CA GLY A 53 -3.98 -17.24 2.81
C GLY A 53 -3.64 -15.91 2.13
N VAL A 54 -3.60 -14.79 2.86
CA VAL A 54 -3.22 -13.48 2.33
C VAL A 54 -1.74 -13.24 2.57
N HIS A 55 -1.00 -12.96 1.50
CA HIS A 55 0.45 -12.74 1.53
C HIS A 55 0.81 -11.51 0.69
N ALA A 56 1.94 -10.89 1.01
CA ALA A 56 2.47 -9.77 0.24
C ALA A 56 3.95 -9.99 -0.08
N PHE A 57 4.34 -9.71 -1.31
CA PHE A 57 5.73 -9.81 -1.74
C PHE A 57 6.11 -8.61 -2.60
N ASP A 58 7.31 -8.11 -2.41
CA ASP A 58 7.91 -7.08 -3.23
C ASP A 58 9.25 -7.56 -3.80
N LYS A 59 9.61 -7.08 -4.99
CA LYS A 59 10.80 -7.53 -5.71
C LYS A 59 12.10 -7.09 -5.02
N GLU A 60 12.11 -5.90 -4.44
CA GLU A 60 13.28 -5.32 -3.77
C GLU A 60 13.27 -5.61 -2.26
N ASP A 61 12.09 -5.63 -1.64
CA ASP A 61 11.90 -5.79 -0.19
C ASP A 61 11.69 -7.26 0.27
N GLY A 62 11.30 -8.16 -0.64
CA GLY A 62 11.02 -9.57 -0.31
C GLY A 62 9.63 -9.78 0.30
N ASP A 63 9.52 -10.67 1.31
CA ASP A 63 8.25 -10.98 1.97
C ASP A 63 7.80 -9.83 2.88
N LEU A 64 6.63 -9.27 2.57
CA LEU A 64 6.01 -8.16 3.29
C LEU A 64 4.71 -8.59 3.98
N THR A 65 4.44 -9.89 4.11
CA THR A 65 3.18 -10.42 4.67
C THR A 65 2.87 -9.84 6.05
N ASP A 66 3.87 -9.71 6.91
CA ASP A 66 3.70 -9.14 8.27
C ASP A 66 3.43 -7.63 8.27
N LYS A 67 3.67 -6.94 7.14
CA LYS A 67 3.39 -5.51 6.97
C LYS A 67 1.97 -5.25 6.44
N ILE A 68 1.18 -6.28 6.14
CA ILE A 68 -0.19 -6.13 5.66
C ILE A 68 -1.07 -5.53 6.77
N LYS A 69 -1.69 -4.40 6.46
CA LYS A 69 -2.72 -3.76 7.27
C LYS A 69 -4.10 -4.13 6.74
N VAL A 70 -4.97 -4.61 7.61
CA VAL A 70 -6.35 -4.97 7.30
C VAL A 70 -7.30 -3.90 7.85
N ASN A 71 -8.18 -3.41 6.99
CA ASN A 71 -9.24 -2.48 7.37
C ASN A 71 -10.60 -3.05 6.98
N GLY A 72 -11.55 -3.01 7.92
CA GLY A 72 -12.87 -3.62 7.78
C GLY A 72 -13.17 -4.61 8.88
N TYR A 73 -14.42 -5.01 8.97
CA TYR A 73 -14.92 -5.95 9.97
C TYR A 73 -15.97 -6.86 9.33
N VAL A 74 -15.97 -8.13 9.73
CA VAL A 74 -16.90 -9.15 9.25
C VAL A 74 -17.59 -9.76 10.45
N ASP A 75 -18.92 -9.63 10.50
CA ASP A 75 -19.75 -10.31 11.49
C ASP A 75 -20.23 -11.65 10.90
N THR A 76 -19.55 -12.75 11.23
CA THR A 76 -19.93 -14.07 10.71
C THR A 76 -21.26 -14.58 11.28
N ASN A 77 -21.86 -13.92 12.27
CA ASN A 77 -23.18 -14.28 12.78
C ASN A 77 -24.32 -13.57 12.04
N LYS A 78 -24.00 -12.64 11.13
CA LYS A 78 -24.97 -11.91 10.33
C LYS A 78 -24.73 -12.15 8.85
N GLU A 79 -25.73 -12.71 8.19
CA GLU A 79 -25.73 -12.86 6.73
C GLU A 79 -25.59 -11.49 6.05
N GLY A 80 -24.82 -11.44 4.97
CA GLY A 80 -24.54 -10.20 4.27
C GLY A 80 -23.21 -10.20 3.54
N LYS A 81 -22.97 -9.13 2.77
CA LYS A 81 -21.70 -8.89 2.08
C LYS A 81 -20.89 -7.85 2.84
N TYR A 82 -19.69 -8.22 3.21
CA TYR A 82 -18.73 -7.38 3.94
C TYR A 82 -17.57 -7.04 3.03
N LYS A 83 -17.11 -5.79 3.09
CA LYS A 83 -15.94 -5.31 2.35
C LYS A 83 -14.75 -5.23 3.31
N VAL A 84 -13.62 -5.83 2.91
CA VAL A 84 -12.34 -5.74 3.62
C VAL A 84 -11.30 -5.18 2.68
N GLU A 85 -10.52 -4.20 3.14
CA GLU A 85 -9.40 -3.60 2.41
C GLU A 85 -8.08 -4.05 3.05
N TYR A 86 -7.16 -4.53 2.22
CA TYR A 86 -5.79 -4.86 2.58
C TYR A 86 -4.88 -3.78 2.00
N LYS A 87 -3.90 -3.34 2.79
CA LYS A 87 -2.88 -2.38 2.36
C LYS A 87 -1.52 -2.86 2.80
N VAL A 88 -0.54 -2.81 1.91
CA VAL A 88 0.88 -3.01 2.24
C VAL A 88 1.69 -1.82 1.73
N GLN A 89 2.78 -1.50 2.42
CA GLN A 89 3.73 -0.47 2.05
C GLN A 89 5.14 -1.04 2.17
N ASP A 90 5.95 -0.86 1.14
CA ASP A 90 7.36 -1.28 1.11
C ASP A 90 8.27 -0.31 1.89
N SER A 91 9.58 -0.56 1.89
CA SER A 91 10.54 0.31 2.61
C SER A 91 10.79 1.66 1.93
N ASN A 92 10.58 1.75 0.62
CA ASN A 92 10.80 2.93 -0.20
C ASN A 92 9.54 3.82 -0.38
N GLY A 93 8.40 3.38 0.15
CA GLY A 93 7.14 4.11 0.19
C GLY A 93 6.10 3.74 -0.87
N ALA A 94 6.33 2.75 -1.75
CA ALA A 94 5.25 2.30 -2.64
C ALA A 94 4.20 1.50 -1.88
N ILE A 95 2.96 1.60 -2.35
CA ILE A 95 1.77 1.11 -1.64
C ILE A 95 0.93 0.31 -2.62
N GLU A 96 0.49 -0.86 -2.17
CA GLU A 96 -0.54 -1.65 -2.86
C GLU A 96 -1.77 -1.81 -1.98
N LYS A 97 -2.94 -1.83 -2.63
CA LYS A 97 -4.24 -2.05 -1.99
C LYS A 97 -5.04 -3.13 -2.70
N SER A 98 -5.63 -4.02 -1.93
CA SER A 98 -6.55 -5.04 -2.45
C SER A 98 -7.86 -5.04 -1.67
N VAL A 99 -8.97 -5.27 -2.36
CA VAL A 99 -10.30 -5.35 -1.75
C VAL A 99 -10.82 -6.77 -1.89
N ARG A 100 -11.36 -7.28 -0.79
CA ARG A 100 -12.05 -8.57 -0.73
C ARG A 100 -13.48 -8.38 -0.27
N TYR A 101 -14.41 -9.01 -0.98
CA TYR A 101 -15.78 -9.18 -0.53
C TYR A 101 -15.98 -10.55 0.11
N ILE A 102 -16.53 -10.54 1.32
CA ILE A 102 -16.85 -11.75 2.08
C ILE A 102 -18.36 -11.82 2.20
N GLU A 103 -18.96 -12.86 1.64
CA GLU A 103 -20.40 -13.10 1.72
C GLU A 103 -20.68 -14.14 2.81
N VAL A 104 -21.39 -13.74 3.86
CA VAL A 104 -21.85 -14.65 4.92
C VAL A 104 -23.23 -15.19 4.56
N LYS A 105 -23.36 -16.53 4.54
CA LYS A 105 -24.59 -17.28 4.22
C LYS A 105 -24.88 -18.36 5.25
#